data_AF-A0A7W1RT67-F1
#
_entry.id   AF-A0A7W1RT67-F1
#
_cell.length_a   1.000
_cell.length_b   1.000
_cell.length_c   1.000
_cell.angle_alpha   90.00
_cell.angle_beta   90.00
_cell.angle_gamma   90.00
#
_symmetry.space_group_name_H-M   'P 1'
#
loop_
_entity.id
_entity.type
_entity.pdbx_description
1 polymer ?
#
loop_
_entity_poly.entity_id
_entity_poly.type
_entity_poly.pdbx_seq_one_letter_code
_entity_poly.pdbx_strand_id
1 'polypeptide(L)' 'MTREHVPVLAGELVELLGPRPGETMVDCTFGGGGHARLVAERLGPHGTLVCVDRDPAAAERYEDFA' A
#
# COMPACT_ATOMS: atom_id res chain seq x y z
N MET A 1 -14.99 -15.59 13.06
CA MET A 1 -13.60 -15.12 12.93
C MET A 1 -13.37 -14.76 11.48
N THR A 2 -13.52 -13.49 11.14
CA THR A 2 -13.12 -12.99 9.83
C THR A 2 -11.60 -13.15 9.74
N ARG A 3 -11.13 -13.94 8.76
CA ARG A 3 -9.70 -13.98 8.44
C ARG A 3 -9.34 -12.61 7.90
N GLU A 4 -8.60 -11.83 8.69
CA GLU A 4 -8.00 -10.60 8.22
C GLU A 4 -6.98 -10.95 7.13
N HIS A 5 -7.02 -10.26 5.99
CA HIS A 5 -6.12 -10.53 4.89
C HIS A 5 -4.71 -10.06 5.27
N VAL A 6 -3.73 -10.96 5.19
CA VAL A 6 -2.32 -10.64 5.42
C VAL A 6 -1.62 -10.55 4.06
N PRO A 7 -0.97 -9.42 3.72
CA PRO A 7 -0.24 -9.29 2.47
C PRO A 7 0.89 -10.31 2.36
N VAL A 8 1.04 -10.92 1.19
CA VAL A 8 2.09 -11.90 0.92
C VAL A 8 3.46 -11.20 0.94
N LEU A 9 4.44 -11.78 1.66
CA LEU A 9 5.80 -11.25 1.77
C LEU A 9 5.86 -9.79 2.28
N ALA A 10 4.99 -9.45 3.24
CA ALA A 10 4.88 -8.09 3.79
C ALA A 10 6.21 -7.56 4.38
N GLY A 11 6.92 -8.41 5.12
CA GLY A 11 8.19 -8.04 5.75
C GLY A 11 9.29 -7.82 4.71
N GLU A 12 9.45 -8.78 3.81
CA GLU A 12 10.46 -8.75 2.75
C GLU A 12 10.25 -7.57 1.81
N LEU A 13 9.00 -7.23 1.47
CA LEU A 13 8.71 -6.05 0.65
C LEU A 13 9.21 -4.77 1.32
N VAL A 14 8.93 -4.59 2.62
CA VAL A 14 9.38 -3.42 3.38
C VAL A 14 10.91 -3.38 3.48
N GLU A 15 11.54 -4.52 3.76
CA GLU A 15 13.00 -4.59 3.91
C GLU A 15 13.73 -4.31 2.60
N LEU A 16 13.23 -4.84 1.47
CA LEU A 16 13.87 -4.69 0.16
C LEU A 16 13.61 -3.31 -0.45
N LEU A 17 12.40 -2.77 -0.32
CA LEU A 17 12.08 -1.46 -0.87
C LEU A 17 12.58 -0.30 0.00
N GLY A 18 12.69 -0.52 1.32
CA GLY A 18 13.16 0.47 2.29
C GLY A 18 12.49 1.85 2.19
N PRO A 19 11.15 1.98 2.24
CA PRO A 19 10.47 3.28 2.11
C PRO A 19 10.93 4.25 3.19
N ARG A 20 11.28 5.49 2.81
CA ARG A 20 11.71 6.52 3.76
C ARG A 20 10.69 7.66 3.87
N PRO A 21 10.62 8.35 5.03
CA PRO A 21 9.73 9.48 5.19
C PRO A 21 9.92 10.57 4.13
N GLY A 22 8.81 11.07 3.58
CA GLY A 22 8.82 12.13 2.56
C GLY A 22 9.09 11.67 1.13
N GLU A 23 9.35 10.39 0.88
CA GLU A 23 9.56 9.88 -0.47
C GLU A 23 8.27 9.76 -1.28
N THR A 24 8.42 9.71 -2.61
CA THR A 24 7.35 9.35 -3.53
C THR A 24 7.57 7.94 -4.05
N MET A 25 6.57 7.07 -3.92
CA MET A 25 6.58 5.69 -4.40
C MET A 25 5.32 5.37 -5.20
N VAL A 26 5.37 4.26 -5.94
CA VAL A 26 4.24 3.76 -6.73
C VAL A 26 3.94 2.33 -6.31
N ASP A 27 2.71 2.06 -5.89
CA ASP A 27 2.14 0.72 -5.81
C ASP A 27 1.40 0.44 -7.12
N CYS A 28 2.01 -0.36 -7.99
CA CYS A 28 1.47 -0.64 -9.33
C CYS A 28 0.31 -1.66 -9.32
N THR A 29 -0.01 -2.24 -8.16
CA THR A 29 -0.96 -3.35 -8.00
C THR A 29 -1.74 -3.20 -6.70
N PHE A 30 -2.36 -2.03 -6.48
CA PHE A 30 -2.98 -1.66 -5.22
C PHE A 30 -3.88 -2.75 -4.63
N GLY A 31 -4.70 -3.39 -5.45
CA GLY A 31 -5.54 -4.52 -5.06
C GLY A 31 -6.47 -4.16 -3.91
N GLY A 32 -6.18 -4.70 -2.72
CA GLY A 32 -6.90 -4.40 -1.47
C GLY A 32 -6.16 -3.45 -0.52
N GLY A 33 -5.06 -2.83 -0.93
CA GLY A 33 -4.33 -1.81 -0.16
C GLY A 33 -3.43 -2.32 0.96
N GLY A 34 -3.27 -3.64 1.11
CA GLY A 34 -2.50 -4.23 2.20
C GLY A 34 -1.01 -3.86 2.19
N HIS A 35 -0.34 -3.98 1.03
CA HIS A 35 1.05 -3.51 0.88
C HIS A 35 1.14 -1.99 0.87
N ALA A 36 0.20 -1.31 0.19
CA ALA A 36 0.11 0.14 0.15
C ALA A 36 0.12 0.77 1.56
N ARG A 37 -0.60 0.17 2.52
CA ARG A 37 -0.67 0.68 3.90
C ARG A 37 0.67 0.63 4.60
N LEU A 38 1.37 -0.51 4.48
CA LEU A 38 2.70 -0.69 5.06
C LEU A 38 3.72 0.32 4.53
N VAL A 39 3.63 0.64 3.23
CA VAL A 39 4.48 1.64 2.57
C VAL A 39 4.09 3.05 3.01
N ALA A 40 2.81 3.41 2.92
CA ALA A 40 2.31 4.75 3.25
C ALA A 40 2.62 5.15 4.71
N GLU A 41 2.48 4.23 5.67
CA GLU A 41 2.85 4.47 7.07
C GLU A 41 4.32 4.88 7.25
N ARG A 42 5.23 4.33 6.43
CA ARG A 42 6.67 4.63 6.48
C ARG A 42 7.04 5.90 5.72
N LEU A 43 6.34 6.17 4.63
CA LEU A 43 6.45 7.43 3.88
C LEU A 43 5.99 8.62 4.74
N GLY A 44 5.05 8.40 5.66
CA GLY A 44 4.60 9.39 6.62
C GLY A 44 3.83 10.56 5.97
N PRO A 45 3.52 11.61 6.75
CA PRO A 45 2.58 12.67 6.35
C PRO A 45 3.08 13.55 5.20
N HIS A 46 4.38 13.52 4.90
CA HIS A 46 4.99 14.29 3.81
C HIS A 46 5.32 13.44 2.59
N GLY A 47 5.13 12.12 2.67
CA GLY A 47 5.37 11.22 1.56
C GLY A 47 4.18 11.15 0.62
N THR A 48 4.40 10.54 -0.54
CA THR A 48 3.36 10.34 -1.55
C THR A 48 3.40 8.90 -2.03
N LEU A 49 2.27 8.21 -1.92
CA LEU A 49 2.09 6.89 -2.53
C LEU A 49 1.09 7.01 -3.68
N VAL A 50 1.53 6.72 -4.89
CA VAL A 50 0.65 6.62 -6.06
C VAL A 50 0.19 5.18 -6.18
N CYS A 51 -1.10 4.94 -6.04
CA CYS A 51 -1.70 3.62 -6.15
C CYS A 51 -2.32 3.43 -7.54
N VAL A 52 -1.98 2.32 -8.20
CA VAL A 52 -2.49 1.95 -9.52
C VAL A 52 -3.16 0.58 -9.42
N ASP A 53 -4.34 0.46 -10.00
CA ASP A 53 -4.96 -0.83 -10.29
C ASP A 53 -5.78 -0.71 -11.58
N ARG A 54 -5.96 -1.84 -12.26
CA ARG A 54 -6.81 -1.95 -13.44
C ARG A 54 -8.25 -2.36 -13.11
N ASP A 55 -8.47 -2.96 -11.94
CA ASP A 55 -9.78 -3.38 -11.47
C ASP A 55 -10.56 -2.15 -10.99
N PRO A 56 -11.70 -1.80 -11.62
CA PRO A 56 -12.52 -0.68 -11.16
C PRO A 56 -12.99 -0.83 -9.70
N ALA A 57 -13.17 -2.06 -9.20
CA ALA A 57 -13.55 -2.29 -7.81
C ALA A 57 -12.42 -1.92 -6.81
N ALA A 58 -11.20 -1.72 -7.28
CA ALA A 58 -10.11 -1.20 -6.47
C ALA A 58 -10.33 0.26 -6.07
N ALA A 59 -11.12 1.02 -6.84
CA ALA A 59 -11.50 2.39 -6.48
C ALA A 59 -12.31 2.42 -5.18
N GLU A 60 -13.30 1.54 -5.02
CA GLU A 60 -14.09 1.40 -3.78
C GLU A 60 -13.19 1.06 -2.58
N ARG A 61 -12.24 0.12 -2.77
CA ARG A 61 -11.27 -0.25 -1.72
C ARG A 61 -10.27 0.87 -1.41
N TYR A 62 -10.01 1.77 -2.36
CA TYR A 62 -9.16 2.94 -2.15
C TYR A 62 -9.87 3.99 -1.29
N GLU A 63 -11.18 4.15 -1.42
CA GLU A 63 -11.96 5.05 -0.56
C GLU A 63 -11.92 4.63 0.92
N ASP A 64 -11.89 3.33 1.21
CA ASP A 64 -11.71 2.81 2.58
C ASP A 64 -10.25 2.95 3.09
N PHE A 65 -9.30 3.11 2.16
CA PHE A 65 -7.87 3.18 2.46
C PHE A 65 -7.41 4.60 2.81
N ALA A 66 -7.91 5.62 2.10
CA ALA A 66 -7.49 7.03 2.17
C ALA A 66 -8.15 7.81 3.32
#